data_AF-A0A1G8WWG9-F1
#
_entry.id   AF-A0A1G8WWG9-F1
#
_cell.length_a   1.000
_cell.length_b   1.000
_cell.length_c   1.000
_cell.angle_alpha   90.00
_cell.angle_beta   90.00
_cell.angle_gamma   90.00
#
_symmetry.space_group_name_H-M   'P 1'
#
loop_
_entity.id
_entity.type
_entity.pdbx_description
1 polymer ?
#
loop_
_entity_poly.entity_id
_entity_poly.type
_entity_poly.pdbx_seq_one_letter_code
_entity_poly.pdbx_strand_id
1 'polypeptide(L)'
;MDSALGAGELEARVRSVLSDAGFSVGPSPVSTDGGLSVWHDPARGVVVAWDATAGELTRYGIVRTAVRLALNAVLRHAGHHVEEDPNGLELVVTS
;
A
#
# COMPACT_ATOMS: atom_id res chain seq x y z
N MET A 1 17.63 20.05 -1.86
CA MET A 1 16.21 20.47 -1.74
C MET A 1 15.35 19.40 -2.41
N ASP A 2 15.54 18.12 -2.04
CA ASP A 2 15.30 17.00 -2.97
C ASP A 2 14.34 15.92 -2.41
N SER A 3 13.97 16.00 -1.13
CA SER A 3 13.16 14.95 -0.48
C SER A 3 11.69 14.98 -0.90
N ALA A 4 11.13 16.14 -1.23
CA ALA A 4 9.73 16.27 -1.63
C ALA A 4 9.48 15.82 -3.08
N LEU A 5 10.47 16.00 -3.98
CA LEU A 5 10.39 15.54 -5.36
C LEU A 5 10.46 14.01 -5.45
N GLY A 6 11.33 13.38 -4.64
CA GLY A 6 11.42 11.91 -4.56
C GLY A 6 10.19 11.25 -3.92
N ALA A 7 9.60 11.89 -2.91
CA ALA A 7 8.42 11.39 -2.19
C ALA A 7 7.18 11.26 -3.10
N GLY A 8 6.84 12.33 -3.83
CA GLY A 8 5.67 12.32 -4.73
C GLY A 8 5.86 11.40 -5.93
N GLU A 9 7.09 11.27 -6.42
CA GLU A 9 7.40 10.35 -7.52
C GLU A 9 7.30 8.88 -7.08
N LEU A 10 7.78 8.54 -5.88
CA LEU A 10 7.65 7.18 -5.32
C LEU A 10 6.17 6.82 -5.12
N GLU A 11 5.37 7.73 -4.56
CA GLU A 11 3.93 7.50 -4.38
C GLU A 11 3.24 7.23 -5.73
N ALA A 12 3.53 8.04 -6.75
CA ALA A 12 2.98 7.86 -8.09
C ALA A 12 3.41 6.53 -8.72
N ARG A 13 4.67 6.12 -8.55
CA ARG A 13 5.15 4.80 -9.04
C ARG A 13 4.43 3.65 -8.35
N VAL A 14 4.34 3.68 -7.02
CA VAL A 14 3.64 2.64 -6.24
C VAL A 14 2.19 2.52 -6.68
N ARG A 15 1.48 3.66 -6.87
CA ARG A 15 0.11 3.66 -7.40
C ARG A 15 0.03 3.03 -8.80
N SER A 16 0.96 3.35 -9.70
CA SER A 16 1.02 2.78 -11.05
C SER A 16 1.22 1.27 -10.99
N VAL A 17 2.24 0.80 -10.26
CA VAL A 17 2.57 -0.62 -10.12
C VAL A 17 1.37 -1.44 -9.61
N LEU A 18 0.68 -0.93 -8.59
CA LEU A 18 -0.49 -1.61 -8.03
C LEU A 18 -1.68 -1.60 -9.00
N SER A 19 -1.91 -0.50 -9.71
CA SER A 19 -2.96 -0.41 -10.73
C SER A 19 -2.70 -1.35 -11.90
N ASP A 20 -1.44 -1.45 -12.36
CA ASP A 20 -1.01 -2.35 -13.42
C ASP A 20 -1.16 -3.83 -13.01
N ALA A 21 -1.04 -4.13 -11.72
CA ALA A 21 -1.31 -5.45 -11.14
C ALA A 21 -2.80 -5.74 -10.92
N GLY A 22 -3.69 -4.80 -11.27
CA GLY A 22 -5.14 -4.96 -11.20
C GLY A 22 -5.78 -4.58 -9.87
N PHE A 23 -5.06 -3.91 -8.98
CA PHE A 23 -5.64 -3.39 -7.75
C PHE A 23 -6.29 -2.02 -7.97
N SER A 24 -7.47 -1.80 -7.38
CA SER A 24 -8.07 -0.47 -7.29
C SER A 24 -7.41 0.34 -6.19
N VAL A 25 -6.70 1.41 -6.58
CA VAL A 25 -6.05 2.34 -5.66
C VAL A 25 -6.81 3.65 -5.64
N GLY A 26 -7.37 4.00 -4.48
CA GLY A 26 -8.08 5.25 -4.28
C GLY A 26 -7.14 6.45 -4.18
N PRO A 27 -7.57 7.67 -4.58
CA PRO A 27 -6.76 8.88 -4.42
C PRO A 27 -6.64 9.34 -2.95
N SER A 28 -7.43 8.74 -2.05
CA SER A 28 -7.60 9.17 -0.66
C SER A 28 -6.91 8.21 0.32
N PRO A 29 -6.32 8.73 1.42
CA PRO A 29 -5.78 7.91 2.51
C PRO A 29 -6.87 7.10 3.25
N VAL A 30 -8.14 7.44 3.04
CA VAL A 30 -9.30 6.67 3.50
C VAL A 30 -10.03 6.16 2.27
N SER A 31 -10.02 4.85 2.06
CA SER A 31 -10.77 4.20 0.98
C SER A 31 -12.20 3.95 1.47
N THR A 32 -13.15 4.65 0.87
CA THR A 32 -14.58 4.56 1.22
C THR A 32 -15.25 3.26 0.80
N ASP A 33 -14.61 2.47 -0.07
CA ASP A 33 -15.12 1.23 -0.67
C ASP A 33 -14.38 -0.04 -0.21
N GLY A 34 -13.41 0.10 0.70
CA GLY A 34 -12.61 -1.03 1.19
C GLY A 34 -11.47 -1.46 0.26
N GLY A 35 -11.10 -0.59 -0.68
CA GLY A 35 -9.94 -0.71 -1.55
C GLY A 35 -8.61 -0.28 -0.90
N LEU A 36 -7.58 -0.11 -1.73
CA LEU A 36 -6.26 0.30 -1.29
C LEU A 36 -6.15 1.82 -1.21
N SER A 37 -5.54 2.28 -0.13
CA SER A 37 -5.09 3.65 0.07
C SER A 37 -3.57 3.69 0.02
N VAL A 38 -3.05 4.62 -0.78
CA VAL A 38 -1.60 4.84 -0.92
C VAL A 38 -1.30 6.30 -0.65
N TRP A 39 -0.44 6.58 0.32
CA TRP A 39 -0.04 7.94 0.66
C TRP A 39 1.41 8.00 1.13
N HIS A 40 2.06 9.14 0.93
CA HIS A 40 3.37 9.39 1.51
C HIS A 40 3.28 9.83 2.98
N ASP A 41 3.99 9.10 3.85
CA ASP A 41 4.26 9.42 5.25
C ASP A 41 5.71 9.95 5.36
N PRO A 42 5.93 11.22 5.76
CA PRO A 42 7.27 11.80 5.84
C PRO A 42 8.26 11.08 6.75
N ALA A 43 7.79 10.31 7.73
CA ALA A 43 8.64 9.58 8.67
C ALA A 43 8.92 8.14 8.22
N ARG A 44 8.04 7.55 7.40
CA ARG A 44 8.06 6.12 7.07
C ARG A 44 8.36 5.82 5.59
N GLY A 45 7.94 6.70 4.68
CA GLY A 45 7.95 6.45 3.24
C GLY A 45 6.55 6.35 2.66
N VAL A 46 6.36 5.59 1.58
CA VAL A 46 5.02 5.42 0.98
C VAL A 46 4.29 4.30 1.69
N VAL A 47 3.15 4.62 2.29
CA VAL A 47 2.32 3.67 3.01
C VAL A 47 1.23 3.17 2.08
N VAL A 48 1.13 1.84 1.98
CA VAL A 48 0.03 1.13 1.32
C VAL A 48 -0.79 0.48 2.42
N ALA A 49 -1.99 0.99 2.65
CA ALA A 49 -2.96 0.36 3.54
C ALA A 49 -4.20 -0.05 2.76
N TRP A 50 -4.94 -1.00 3.30
CA TRP A 50 -6.27 -1.32 2.82
C TRP A 50 -7.25 -1.01 3.94
N ASP A 51 -8.21 -0.13 3.65
CA ASP A 51 -9.21 0.24 4.63
C ASP A 51 -10.16 -0.94 4.77
N ALA A 52 -10.03 -1.68 5.86
CA ALA A 52 -11.05 -2.61 6.27
C ALA A 52 -12.15 -1.78 6.91
N THR A 53 -13.12 -1.31 6.11
CA THR A 53 -14.36 -0.79 6.68
C THR A 53 -14.86 -1.80 7.72
N ALA A 54 -14.94 -1.30 8.94
CA ALA A 54 -14.81 -2.05 10.19
C ALA A 54 -15.63 -3.36 10.24
N GLY A 55 -14.95 -4.50 10.32
CA GLY A 55 -15.52 -5.78 10.79
C GLY A 55 -15.51 -6.95 9.80
N GLU A 56 -15.58 -6.71 8.49
CA GLU A 56 -15.70 -7.78 7.48
C GLU A 56 -14.35 -8.44 7.15
N LEU A 57 -13.28 -7.68 6.93
CA LEU A 57 -11.94 -8.23 6.64
C LEU A 57 -11.25 -8.86 7.86
N THR A 58 -11.59 -8.43 9.08
CA THR A 58 -11.15 -9.08 10.32
C THR A 58 -11.72 -10.49 10.44
N ARG A 59 -12.91 -10.74 9.87
CA ARG A 59 -13.55 -12.06 9.81
C ARG A 59 -12.86 -13.01 8.83
N TYR A 60 -12.21 -12.47 7.78
CA TYR A 60 -11.55 -13.26 6.72
C TYR A 60 -10.01 -13.11 6.73
N GLY A 61 -9.37 -13.53 7.84
CA GLY A 61 -7.91 -13.46 7.99
C GLY A 61 -7.10 -14.13 6.88
N ILE A 62 -7.65 -15.14 6.19
CA ILE A 62 -7.03 -15.79 5.02
C ILE A 62 -7.00 -14.84 3.82
N VAL A 63 -8.11 -14.15 3.52
CA VAL A 63 -8.18 -13.18 2.42
C VAL A 63 -7.20 -12.04 2.67
N ARG A 64 -7.16 -11.52 3.89
CA ARG A 64 -6.18 -10.51 4.29
C ARG A 64 -4.75 -10.98 4.07
N THR A 65 -4.44 -12.21 4.47
CA THR A 65 -3.10 -12.79 4.29
C THR A 65 -2.75 -12.91 2.81
N ALA A 66 -3.68 -13.38 1.97
CA ALA A 66 -3.48 -13.52 0.54
C ALA A 66 -3.25 -12.17 -0.16
N VAL A 67 -4.06 -11.14 0.17
CA VAL A 67 -3.90 -9.78 -0.36
C VAL A 67 -2.54 -9.22 0.04
N ARG A 68 -2.17 -9.33 1.32
CA ARG A 68 -0.86 -8.88 1.80
C ARG A 68 0.29 -9.54 1.03
N LEU A 69 0.24 -10.86 0.86
CA LEU A 69 1.28 -11.59 0.12
C LEU A 69 1.35 -11.15 -1.34
N ALA A 70 0.19 -10.92 -1.98
CA ALA A 70 0.12 -10.45 -3.36
C ALA A 70 0.73 -9.03 -3.50
N LEU A 71 0.38 -8.10 -2.62
CA LEU A 71 0.94 -6.75 -2.61
C LEU A 71 2.46 -6.77 -2.42
N ASN A 72 2.93 -7.53 -1.42
CA ASN A 72 4.35 -7.65 -1.13
C ASN A 72 5.12 -8.22 -2.34
N ALA A 73 4.59 -9.28 -2.97
CA ALA A 73 5.19 -9.86 -4.17
C ALA A 73 5.26 -8.87 -5.34
N VAL A 74 4.17 -8.15 -5.62
CA VAL A 74 4.12 -7.15 -6.71
C VAL A 74 5.12 -6.01 -6.48
N LEU A 75 5.13 -5.43 -5.28
CA LEU A 75 6.00 -4.31 -4.95
C LEU A 75 7.48 -4.68 -4.95
N ARG A 76 7.83 -5.86 -4.41
CA ARG A 76 9.21 -6.36 -4.46
C ARG A 76 9.63 -6.73 -5.87
N HIS A 77 8.74 -7.28 -6.68
CA HIS A 77 9.03 -7.57 -8.09
C HIS A 77 9.31 -6.29 -8.88
N ALA A 78 8.64 -5.19 -8.55
CA ALA A 78 8.92 -3.87 -9.10
C ALA A 78 10.23 -3.24 -8.59
N GLY A 79 10.96 -3.91 -7.69
CA GLY A 79 12.26 -3.49 -7.18
C GLY A 79 12.21 -2.62 -5.93
N HIS A 80 11.05 -2.48 -5.29
CA HIS A 80 10.92 -1.67 -4.07
C HIS A 80 11.34 -2.44 -2.82
N HIS A 81 11.86 -1.70 -1.82
CA HIS A 81 11.97 -2.21 -0.47
C HIS A 81 10.61 -2.11 0.24
N VAL A 82 10.20 -3.19 0.93
CA VAL A 82 8.89 -3.29 1.56
C VAL A 82 9.04 -3.80 2.99
N GLU A 83 8.65 -2.98 3.95
CA GLU A 83 8.52 -3.34 5.36
C GLU A 83 7.04 -3.56 5.71
N GLU A 84 6.76 -4.55 6.54
CA GLU A 84 5.39 -4.81 7.01
C GLU A 84 5.18 -4.22 8.39
N ASP A 85 4.03 -3.57 8.62
CA ASP A 85 3.64 -3.20 9.97
C ASP A 85 3.30 -4.45 10.81
N PRO A 86 3.56 -4.47 12.13
CA PRO A 86 3.26 -5.62 13.00
C PRO A 86 1.80 -6.08 13.00
N ASN A 87 0.84 -5.19 12.70
CA ASN A 87 -0.57 -5.56 12.60
C ASN A 87 -0.92 -6.19 11.24
N GLY A 88 0.00 -6.13 10.28
CA GLY A 88 -0.16 -6.66 8.92
C GLY A 88 -1.31 -6.01 8.16
N LEU A 89 -1.63 -4.74 8.44
CA LEU A 89 -2.64 -3.90 7.76
C LEU A 89 -2.00 -2.83 6.87
N GLU A 90 -0.70 -2.60 7.04
CA GLU A 90 0.07 -1.62 6.29
C GLU A 90 1.35 -2.26 5.74
N LEU A 91 1.72 -1.82 4.55
CA LEU A 91 3.04 -2.02 3.97
C LEU A 91 3.68 -0.64 3.82
N VAL A 92 4.94 -0.53 4.24
CA VAL A 92 5.75 0.66 4.07
C VAL A 92 6.74 0.41 2.95
N VAL A 93 6.68 1.25 1.92
CA VAL A 93 7.50 1.15 0.72
C VAL A 93 8.55 2.25 0.73
N THR A 94 9.80 1.83 0.59
CA THR A 94 10.96 2.70 0.45
C THR A 94 11.75 2.33 -0.81
N SER A 95 12.49 3.31 -1.34
CA SER A 95 13.31 3.15 -2.56
C SER A 95 14.50 2.22 -2.37
#